data_AF-A0A831SSV3-F1
#
_entry.id   AF-A0A831SSV3-F1
#
_cell.length_a   1.000
_cell.length_b   1.000
_cell.length_c   1.000
_cell.angle_alpha   90.00
_cell.angle_beta   90.00
_cell.angle_gamma   90.00
#
_symmetry.space_group_name_H-M   'P 1'
#
loop_
_entity.id
_entity.type
_entity.pdbx_description
1 polymer ?
#
loop_
_entity_poly.entity_id
_entity_poly.type
_entity_poly.pdbx_seq_one_letter_code
_entity_poly.pdbx_strand_id
1 'polypeptide(L)'
;MHHSRRSSCMKKTLQCILLCSVLFHAHAGEAAAEKLDLLTAWKKASSYDARLRVARADHEMQQEEIAKARAALRPAVQVQSSLGRNMTSGNAFPDTRYYNTASNSITLKQQLFDPGSEASYYKAHAVALQSGEQFKNETLDLIVRTTEVYFNLLFAQEGVRLSQAKVAAAAERLKQQETALHNGLGTVTAVDEARADFDVARAEQTTARNALDLQRYELERLTGIAAAEPAALSVEDFTPKSPNPKDIESWISLALEESPDIGAARQAMEIARQELKKTGLRNILL
;
A
#
# COMPACT_ATOMS: atom_id res chain seq x y z
N MET A 1 46.67 -26.94 -37.08
CA MET A 1 46.30 -27.58 -35.80
C MET A 1 46.06 -26.51 -34.73
N HIS A 2 44.86 -25.91 -34.64
CA HIS A 2 44.47 -25.03 -33.54
C HIS A 2 42.94 -24.87 -33.54
N HIS A 3 42.18 -25.88 -33.09
CA HIS A 3 40.72 -25.75 -32.99
C HIS A 3 40.01 -26.56 -31.89
N SER A 4 40.72 -27.19 -30.94
CA SER A 4 40.07 -28.11 -29.98
C SER A 4 40.00 -27.67 -28.51
N ARG A 5 40.06 -26.36 -28.20
CA ARG A 5 39.99 -25.87 -26.79
C ARG A 5 38.76 -25.02 -26.41
N ARG A 6 37.78 -24.82 -27.30
CA ARG A 6 36.56 -24.03 -26.99
C ARG A 6 35.34 -24.87 -26.55
N SER A 7 35.36 -26.19 -26.74
CA SER A 7 34.19 -27.06 -26.49
C SER A 7 34.03 -27.56 -25.05
N SER A 8 35.03 -27.35 -24.18
CA SER A 8 35.00 -27.83 -22.78
C SER A 8 34.37 -26.83 -21.79
N CYS A 9 34.23 -25.56 -22.17
CA CYS A 9 33.71 -24.51 -21.25
C CYS A 9 32.17 -24.43 -21.27
N MET A 10 31.54 -24.64 -22.44
CA MET A 10 30.07 -24.62 -22.59
C MET A 10 29.35 -25.85 -21.99
N LYS A 11 30.04 -26.99 -21.82
CA LYS A 11 29.43 -28.17 -21.19
C LYS A 11 29.29 -28.04 -19.67
N LYS A 12 30.19 -27.28 -19.03
CA LYS A 12 30.17 -27.04 -17.57
C LYS A 12 29.10 -26.02 -17.17
N THR A 13 28.83 -25.03 -18.01
CA THR A 13 27.73 -24.06 -17.79
C THR A 13 26.35 -24.66 -18.04
N LEU A 14 26.21 -25.59 -18.98
CA LEU A 14 24.92 -26.28 -19.23
C LEU A 14 24.55 -27.28 -18.10
N GLN A 15 25.55 -27.85 -17.44
CA GLN A 15 25.35 -28.83 -16.35
C GLN A 15 24.98 -28.17 -15.02
N CYS A 16 25.28 -26.87 -14.82
CA CYS A 16 24.79 -26.09 -13.67
C CYS A 16 23.34 -25.62 -13.83
N ILE A 17 22.84 -25.44 -15.06
CA ILE A 17 21.45 -25.01 -15.30
C ILE A 17 20.47 -26.20 -15.20
N LEU A 18 20.92 -27.42 -15.50
CA LEU A 18 20.12 -28.65 -15.38
C LEU A 18 20.06 -29.26 -13.96
N LEU A 19 20.88 -28.79 -13.01
CA LEU A 19 20.88 -29.26 -11.61
C LEU A 19 20.03 -28.38 -10.66
N CYS A 20 19.60 -27.18 -11.09
CA CYS A 20 18.67 -26.35 -10.34
C CYS A 20 17.18 -26.63 -10.66
N SER A 21 16.87 -27.38 -11.72
CA SER A 21 15.49 -27.67 -12.15
C SER A 21 14.86 -28.91 -11.49
N VAL A 22 15.57 -29.63 -10.60
CA VAL A 22 15.07 -30.87 -9.97
C VAL A 22 14.84 -30.74 -8.45
N LEU A 23 15.10 -29.57 -7.86
CA LEU A 23 14.86 -29.29 -6.43
C LEU A 23 13.72 -28.29 -6.16
N PHE A 24 12.83 -28.05 -7.13
CA PHE A 24 11.51 -27.47 -6.86
C PHE A 24 10.52 -28.58 -6.51
N HIS A 25 10.89 -29.43 -5.55
CA HIS A 25 9.93 -30.31 -4.88
C HIS A 25 9.06 -29.44 -4.00
N ALA A 26 7.81 -29.31 -4.42
CA ALA A 26 6.68 -28.76 -3.70
C ALA A 26 6.80 -28.99 -2.19
N HIS A 27 7.21 -27.94 -1.47
CA HIS A 27 6.69 -27.70 -0.13
C HIS A 27 5.34 -27.03 -0.31
N ALA A 28 4.34 -27.84 -0.66
CA ALA A 28 3.01 -27.58 -0.17
C ALA A 28 3.10 -27.79 1.34
N GLY A 29 3.52 -26.74 2.06
CA GLY A 29 3.25 -26.68 3.48
C GLY A 29 1.74 -26.76 3.58
N GLU A 30 1.24 -27.90 4.06
CA GLU A 30 -0.02 -27.93 4.79
C GLU A 30 0.16 -26.92 5.93
N ALA A 31 -0.19 -25.66 5.63
CA ALA A 31 -0.63 -24.75 6.65
C ALA A 31 -1.89 -25.41 7.19
N ALA A 32 -1.72 -26.22 8.23
CA ALA A 32 -2.78 -26.46 9.19
C ALA A 32 -3.49 -25.11 9.37
N ALA A 33 -4.82 -25.12 9.24
CA ALA A 33 -5.66 -23.95 9.40
C ALA A 33 -5.51 -23.40 10.83
N GLU A 34 -4.39 -22.75 11.10
CA GLU A 34 -4.17 -21.95 12.27
C GLU A 34 -5.11 -20.77 12.10
N LYS A 35 -6.08 -20.65 13.01
CA LYS A 35 -7.01 -19.54 13.01
C LYS A 35 -6.22 -18.26 12.91
N LEU A 36 -6.66 -17.36 12.03
CA LEU A 36 -5.93 -16.14 11.78
C LEU A 36 -6.04 -15.25 13.01
N ASP A 37 -4.94 -15.10 13.74
CA ASP A 37 -4.82 -14.10 14.80
C ASP A 37 -4.64 -12.69 14.22
N LEU A 38 -5.04 -11.65 14.96
CA LEU A 38 -4.94 -10.26 14.53
C LEU A 38 -3.50 -9.86 14.18
N LEU A 39 -2.52 -10.30 14.98
CA LEU A 39 -1.11 -9.99 14.71
C LEU A 39 -0.64 -10.65 13.41
N THR A 40 -1.08 -11.88 13.15
CA THR A 40 -0.79 -12.61 11.91
C THR A 40 -1.48 -11.96 10.71
N ALA A 41 -2.73 -11.51 10.88
CA ALA A 41 -3.46 -10.75 9.87
C ALA A 41 -2.71 -9.47 9.49
N TRP A 42 -2.25 -8.69 10.48
CA TRP A 42 -1.47 -7.47 10.24
C TRP A 42 -0.11 -7.75 9.57
N LYS A 43 0.61 -8.79 10.01
CA LYS A 43 1.88 -9.19 9.35
C LYS A 43 1.67 -9.54 7.88
N LYS A 44 0.56 -10.19 7.55
CA LYS A 44 0.22 -10.54 6.17
C LYS A 44 -0.20 -9.31 5.38
N ALA A 45 -1.05 -8.47 5.95
CA ALA A 45 -1.47 -7.20 5.37
C ALA A 45 -0.28 -6.27 5.09
N SER A 46 0.72 -6.18 5.97
CA SER A 46 1.90 -5.32 5.74
C SER A 46 2.77 -5.76 4.55
N SER A 47 2.69 -7.03 4.15
CA SER A 47 3.35 -7.53 2.94
C SER A 47 2.47 -7.46 1.68
N TYR A 48 1.15 -7.55 1.85
CA TYR A 48 0.19 -7.70 0.74
C TYR A 48 -0.53 -6.40 0.35
N ASP A 49 -0.70 -5.46 1.26
CA ASP A 49 -1.47 -4.24 1.02
C ASP A 49 -0.85 -3.38 -0.09
N ALA A 50 -1.68 -3.00 -1.07
CA ALA A 50 -1.23 -2.22 -2.21
C ALA A 50 -0.92 -0.77 -1.85
N ARG A 51 -1.68 -0.16 -0.92
CA ARG A 51 -1.51 1.24 -0.54
C ARG A 51 -0.19 1.45 0.19
N LEU A 52 0.15 0.58 1.15
CA LEU A 52 1.42 0.60 1.84
C LEU A 52 2.61 0.38 0.89
N ARG A 53 2.48 -0.51 -0.10
CA ARG A 53 3.52 -0.71 -1.13
C ARG A 53 3.74 0.53 -1.99
N VAL A 54 2.67 1.21 -2.39
CA VAL A 54 2.76 2.49 -3.13
C VAL A 54 3.47 3.53 -2.27
N ALA A 55 3.04 3.73 -1.03
CA ALA A 55 3.67 4.70 -0.12
C ALA A 55 5.17 4.40 0.13
N ARG A 56 5.55 3.11 0.24
CA ARG A 56 6.96 2.69 0.34
C ARG A 56 7.74 3.03 -0.94
N ALA A 57 7.21 2.67 -2.10
CA ALA A 57 7.86 2.92 -3.38
C ALA A 57 8.01 4.42 -3.65
N ASP A 58 7.01 5.23 -3.27
CA ASP A 58 7.08 6.68 -3.33
C ASP A 58 8.18 7.23 -2.42
N HIS A 59 8.28 6.73 -1.19
CA HIS A 59 9.36 7.12 -0.28
C HIS A 59 10.75 6.78 -0.85
N GLU A 60 10.93 5.56 -1.35
CA GLU A 60 12.18 5.12 -1.99
C GLU A 60 12.51 5.97 -3.21
N MET A 61 11.53 6.29 -4.05
CA MET A 61 11.69 7.19 -5.18
C MET A 61 12.18 8.58 -4.72
N GLN A 62 11.59 9.16 -3.69
CA GLN A 62 11.99 10.48 -3.20
C GLN A 62 13.40 10.47 -2.57
N GLN A 63 13.83 9.36 -1.97
CA GLN A 63 15.22 9.20 -1.51
C GLN A 63 16.20 9.27 -2.69
N GLU A 64 15.88 8.65 -3.83
CA GLU A 64 16.70 8.72 -5.04
C GLU A 64 16.71 10.12 -5.69
N GLU A 65 15.63 10.89 -5.56
CA GLU A 65 15.59 12.29 -5.98
C GLU A 65 16.61 13.17 -5.23
N ILE A 66 16.98 12.83 -3.99
CA ILE A 66 18.08 13.50 -3.29
C ILE A 66 19.40 13.32 -4.05
N ALA A 67 19.69 12.11 -4.52
CA ALA A 67 20.90 11.81 -5.26
C ALA A 67 20.93 12.55 -6.60
N LYS A 68 19.78 12.62 -7.30
CA LYS A 68 19.62 13.40 -8.53
C LYS A 68 19.82 14.90 -8.29
N ALA A 69 19.21 15.46 -7.25
CA ALA A 69 19.38 16.86 -6.90
C ALA A 69 20.84 17.17 -6.51
N ARG A 70 21.52 16.25 -5.81
CA ARG A 70 22.95 16.36 -5.49
C ARG A 70 23.84 16.33 -6.74
N ALA A 71 23.45 15.61 -7.79
CA ALA A 71 24.21 15.53 -9.03
C ALA A 71 24.34 16.90 -9.72
N ALA A 72 23.36 17.80 -9.57
CA ALA A 72 23.43 19.17 -10.09
C ALA A 72 24.58 19.98 -9.46
N LEU A 73 24.96 19.66 -8.23
CA LEU A 73 26.08 20.29 -7.51
C LEU A 73 27.45 19.67 -7.83
N ARG A 74 27.48 18.62 -8.66
CA ARG A 74 28.71 17.92 -9.05
C ARG A 74 29.18 18.38 -10.43
N PRO A 75 30.46 18.19 -10.76
CA PRO A 75 30.94 18.43 -12.12
C PRO A 75 30.23 17.52 -13.12
N ALA A 76 29.67 18.10 -14.18
CA ALA A 76 29.08 17.38 -15.30
C ALA A 76 30.08 17.30 -16.45
N VAL A 77 30.31 16.09 -16.96
CA VAL A 77 31.14 15.85 -18.14
C VAL A 77 30.23 15.50 -19.31
N GLN A 78 30.31 16.26 -20.39
CA GLN A 78 29.60 15.99 -21.63
C GLN A 78 30.59 15.72 -22.74
N VAL A 79 30.39 14.61 -23.46
CA VAL A 79 31.15 14.27 -24.67
C VAL A 79 30.21 14.42 -25.84
N GLN A 80 30.60 15.23 -26.82
CA GLN A 80 29.84 15.41 -28.05
C GLN A 80 30.71 15.07 -29.25
N SER A 81 30.16 14.28 -30.17
CA SER A 81 30.72 14.04 -31.49
C SER A 81 29.68 14.44 -32.52
N SER A 82 30.08 15.10 -33.59
CA SER A 82 29.19 15.45 -34.69
C SER A 82 29.89 15.31 -36.04
N LEU A 83 29.12 14.84 -37.02
CA LEU A 83 29.52 14.71 -38.41
C LEU A 83 28.44 15.39 -39.25
N GLY A 84 28.85 16.26 -40.16
CA GLY A 84 27.94 17.01 -41.01
C GLY A 84 28.54 17.20 -42.40
N ARG A 85 27.68 17.38 -43.39
CA ARG A 85 28.08 17.80 -44.73
C ARG A 85 27.41 19.13 -45.01
N ASN A 86 28.23 20.13 -45.26
CA ASN A 86 27.77 21.48 -45.48
C ASN A 86 27.95 21.85 -46.95
N MET A 87 27.03 22.69 -47.42
CA MET A 87 27.09 23.34 -48.72
C MET A 87 27.06 24.84 -48.46
N THR A 88 28.07 25.55 -48.96
CA THR A 88 28.09 27.02 -48.91
C THR A 88 28.02 27.55 -50.33
N SER A 89 27.04 28.43 -50.57
CA SER A 89 26.82 29.13 -51.85
C SER A 89 26.40 30.58 -51.56
N GLY A 90 27.05 31.57 -52.16
CA GLY A 90 26.68 33.00 -51.99
C GLY A 90 27.62 33.96 -52.73
N ASN A 91 27.23 35.24 -52.87
CA ASN A 91 27.91 36.24 -53.72
C ASN A 91 29.40 36.51 -53.41
N ALA A 92 29.90 36.13 -52.23
CA ALA A 92 31.31 36.28 -51.86
C ALA A 92 32.23 35.19 -52.46
N PHE A 93 31.66 34.06 -52.93
CA PHE A 93 32.39 32.96 -53.55
C PHE A 93 31.60 32.40 -54.75
N PRO A 94 32.13 32.48 -55.98
CA PRO A 94 31.37 32.14 -57.19
C PRO A 94 31.07 30.64 -57.39
N ASP A 95 31.67 29.74 -56.60
CA ASP A 95 31.48 28.28 -56.71
C ASP A 95 30.78 27.66 -55.49
N THR A 96 29.85 26.74 -55.75
CA THR A 96 29.21 25.92 -54.72
C THR A 96 30.20 24.92 -54.15
N ARG A 97 30.55 25.07 -52.86
CA ARG A 97 31.51 24.19 -52.20
C ARG A 97 30.82 23.24 -51.24
N TYR A 98 31.02 21.94 -51.47
CA TYR A 98 30.65 20.89 -50.52
C TYR A 98 31.86 20.54 -49.66
N TYR A 99 31.67 20.47 -48.35
CA TYR A 99 32.71 20.01 -47.43
C TYR A 99 32.10 19.23 -46.27
N ASN A 100 32.87 18.28 -45.78
CA ASN A 100 32.51 17.49 -44.61
C ASN A 100 33.11 18.17 -43.38
N THR A 101 32.31 18.27 -42.32
CA THR A 101 32.72 18.76 -41.02
C THR A 101 32.62 17.62 -40.02
N ALA A 102 33.69 17.42 -39.26
CA ALA A 102 33.71 16.54 -38.10
C ALA A 102 34.11 17.35 -36.88
N SER A 103 33.38 17.25 -35.79
CA SER A 103 33.76 17.88 -34.52
C SER A 103 33.61 16.89 -33.37
N ASN A 104 34.59 16.89 -32.48
CA ASN A 104 34.57 16.14 -31.23
C ASN A 104 34.93 17.12 -30.12
N SER A 105 34.12 17.18 -29.07
CA SER A 105 34.37 18.04 -27.92
C SER A 105 34.07 17.29 -26.62
N ILE A 106 34.87 17.61 -25.60
CA ILE A 106 34.63 17.18 -24.23
C ILE A 106 34.50 18.45 -23.41
N THR A 107 33.35 18.62 -22.76
CA THR A 107 33.03 19.79 -21.95
C THR A 107 32.85 19.36 -20.50
N LEU A 108 33.64 19.94 -19.60
CA LEU A 108 33.47 19.81 -18.16
C LEU A 108 32.81 21.09 -17.63
N LYS A 109 31.64 20.97 -16.98
CA LYS A 109 30.93 22.09 -16.35
C LYS A 109 30.83 21.84 -14.85
N GLN A 110 31.34 22.76 -14.05
CA GLN A 110 31.18 22.75 -12.59
C GLN A 110 30.65 24.11 -12.14
N GLN A 111 29.56 24.10 -11.37
CA GLN A 111 29.07 25.30 -10.72
C GLN A 111 29.94 25.58 -9.49
N LEU A 112 30.50 26.80 -9.41
CA LEU A 112 31.25 27.25 -8.24
C LEU A 112 30.34 27.90 -7.21
N PHE A 113 29.28 28.58 -7.66
CA PHE A 113 28.28 29.21 -6.82
C PHE A 113 26.94 29.26 -7.57
N ASP A 114 25.94 28.50 -7.08
CA ASP A 114 24.56 28.53 -7.57
C ASP A 114 23.59 28.27 -6.41
N PRO A 115 23.04 29.33 -5.79
CA PRO A 115 22.11 29.19 -4.68
C PRO A 115 20.80 28.50 -5.08
N GLY A 116 20.43 28.50 -6.37
CA GLY A 116 19.23 27.82 -6.85
C GLY A 116 19.38 26.30 -6.88
N SER A 117 20.55 25.80 -7.25
CA SER A 117 20.87 24.37 -7.20
C SER A 117 21.04 23.88 -5.76
N GLU A 118 21.63 24.69 -4.88
CA GLU A 118 21.72 24.38 -3.45
C GLU A 118 20.34 24.31 -2.78
N ALA A 119 19.48 25.31 -3.03
CA ALA A 119 18.10 25.29 -2.54
C ALA A 119 17.32 24.09 -3.07
N SER A 120 17.53 23.71 -4.34
CA SER A 120 16.89 22.51 -4.93
C SER A 120 17.32 21.21 -4.26
N TYR A 121 18.59 21.10 -3.81
CA TYR A 121 19.08 19.95 -3.05
C TYR A 121 18.41 19.84 -1.66
N TYR A 122 18.38 20.94 -0.90
CA TYR A 122 17.71 20.93 0.41
C TYR A 122 16.21 20.71 0.30
N LYS A 123 15.59 21.22 -0.77
CA LYS A 123 14.19 20.89 -1.07
C LYS A 123 13.99 19.40 -1.28
N ALA A 124 14.79 18.76 -2.13
CA ALA A 124 14.66 17.32 -2.39
C ALA A 124 14.78 16.52 -1.09
N HIS A 125 15.67 16.93 -0.18
CA HIS A 125 15.77 16.36 1.16
C HIS A 125 14.48 16.55 1.99
N ALA A 126 13.89 17.74 2.00
CA ALA A 126 12.63 18.00 2.70
C ALA A 126 11.46 17.20 2.10
N VAL A 127 11.40 17.04 0.77
CA VAL A 127 10.41 16.18 0.08
C VAL A 127 10.59 14.71 0.48
N ALA A 128 11.82 14.21 0.54
CA ALA A 128 12.08 12.85 0.99
C ALA A 128 11.67 12.64 2.46
N LEU A 129 11.94 13.60 3.35
CA LEU A 129 11.46 13.54 4.73
C LEU A 129 9.92 13.58 4.81
N GLN A 130 9.27 14.44 4.02
CA GLN A 130 7.81 14.51 3.94
C GLN A 130 7.21 13.16 3.52
N SER A 131 7.76 12.53 2.48
CA SER A 131 7.31 11.21 2.02
C SER A 131 7.54 10.12 3.08
N GLY A 132 8.57 10.25 3.92
CA GLY A 132 8.80 9.35 5.05
C GLY A 132 7.72 9.45 6.11
N GLU A 133 7.26 10.66 6.42
CA GLU A 133 6.12 10.86 7.33
C GLU A 133 4.80 10.36 6.73
N GLN A 134 4.58 10.55 5.42
CA GLN A 134 3.43 9.97 4.72
C GLN A 134 3.43 8.44 4.74
N PHE A 135 4.60 7.81 4.55
CA PHE A 135 4.75 6.36 4.67
C PHE A 135 4.46 5.85 6.08
N LYS A 136 4.91 6.57 7.12
CA LYS A 136 4.52 6.26 8.51
C LYS A 136 3.02 6.37 8.71
N ASN A 137 2.39 7.41 8.15
CA ASN A 137 0.94 7.59 8.27
C ASN A 137 0.17 6.42 7.65
N GLU A 138 0.53 6.01 6.43
CA GLU A 138 -0.08 4.83 5.77
C GLU A 138 0.18 3.53 6.55
N THR A 139 1.31 3.43 7.27
CA THR A 139 1.60 2.30 8.16
C THR A 139 0.66 2.27 9.35
N LEU A 140 0.38 3.42 9.98
CA LEU A 140 -0.59 3.53 11.07
C LEU A 140 -2.02 3.26 10.58
N ASP A 141 -2.40 3.80 9.42
CA ASP A 141 -3.69 3.56 8.80
C ASP A 141 -3.89 2.07 8.51
N LEU A 142 -2.87 1.37 8.01
CA LEU A 142 -2.95 -0.08 7.83
C LEU A 142 -3.24 -0.84 9.13
N ILE A 143 -2.66 -0.43 10.26
CA ILE A 143 -2.95 -1.02 11.57
C ILE A 143 -4.43 -0.85 11.91
N VAL A 144 -4.96 0.36 11.75
CA VAL A 144 -6.38 0.67 12.04
C VAL A 144 -7.30 -0.12 11.11
N ARG A 145 -7.10 -0.03 9.79
CA ARG A 145 -7.90 -0.76 8.79
C ARG A 145 -7.92 -2.25 9.04
N THR A 146 -6.75 -2.85 9.32
CA THR A 146 -6.67 -4.30 9.60
C THR A 146 -7.45 -4.66 10.86
N THR A 147 -7.34 -3.83 11.89
CA THR A 147 -8.03 -4.04 13.17
C THR A 147 -9.55 -3.93 13.02
N GLU A 148 -10.03 -2.89 12.32
CA GLU A 148 -11.46 -2.70 12.05
C GLU A 148 -12.04 -3.86 11.24
N VAL A 149 -11.39 -4.26 10.16
CA VAL A 149 -11.86 -5.36 9.30
C VAL A 149 -11.86 -6.69 10.06
N TYR A 150 -10.84 -6.94 10.89
CA TYR A 150 -10.78 -8.13 11.74
C TYR A 150 -11.95 -8.20 12.73
N PHE A 151 -12.23 -7.11 13.47
CA PHE A 151 -13.33 -7.08 14.43
C PHE A 151 -14.70 -7.04 13.75
N ASN A 152 -14.84 -6.38 12.60
CA ASN A 152 -16.07 -6.41 11.81
C ASN A 152 -16.38 -7.82 11.29
N LEU A 153 -15.36 -8.60 10.94
CA LEU A 153 -15.54 -10.01 10.57
C LEU A 153 -16.04 -10.84 11.76
N LEU A 154 -15.42 -10.70 12.94
CA LEU A 154 -15.88 -11.37 14.16
C LEU A 154 -17.32 -10.96 14.52
N PHE A 155 -17.64 -9.68 14.40
CA PHE A 155 -18.99 -9.17 14.63
C PHE A 155 -20.01 -9.74 13.64
N ALA A 156 -19.66 -9.86 12.36
CA ALA A 156 -20.53 -10.46 11.35
C ALA A 156 -20.74 -11.96 11.59
N GLN A 157 -19.72 -12.69 12.05
CA GLN A 157 -19.86 -14.10 12.46
C GLN A 157 -20.87 -14.26 13.60
N GLU A 158 -20.79 -13.39 14.60
CA GLU A 158 -21.74 -13.38 15.71
C GLU A 158 -23.15 -12.99 15.26
N GLY A 159 -23.27 -12.06 14.30
CA GLY A 159 -24.54 -11.72 13.66
C GLY A 159 -25.19 -12.91 12.94
N VAL A 160 -24.38 -13.73 12.26
CA VAL A 160 -24.88 -14.99 11.65
C VAL A 160 -25.34 -15.97 12.73
N ARG A 161 -24.59 -16.13 13.82
CA ARG A 161 -24.97 -17.00 14.95
C ARG A 161 -26.29 -16.53 15.60
N LEU A 162 -26.43 -15.22 15.83
CA LEU A 162 -27.65 -14.63 16.39
C LEU A 162 -28.86 -14.81 15.45
N SER A 163 -28.68 -14.56 14.15
CA SER A 163 -29.77 -14.74 13.17
C SER A 163 -30.20 -16.20 13.05
N GLN A 164 -29.28 -17.17 13.16
CA GLN A 164 -29.62 -18.59 13.24
C GLN A 164 -30.47 -18.91 14.47
N ALA A 165 -30.12 -18.36 15.65
CA ALA A 165 -30.91 -18.52 16.86
C ALA A 165 -32.30 -17.89 16.75
N LYS A 166 -32.42 -16.71 16.12
CA LYS A 166 -33.71 -16.06 15.83
C LYS A 166 -34.60 -16.92 14.93
N VAL A 167 -34.04 -17.48 13.85
CA VAL A 167 -34.78 -18.39 12.95
C VAL A 167 -35.27 -19.62 13.71
N ALA A 168 -34.43 -20.22 14.55
CA ALA A 168 -34.83 -21.38 15.37
C ALA A 168 -35.96 -21.03 16.36
N ALA A 169 -35.88 -19.87 17.01
CA ALA A 169 -36.93 -19.40 17.92
C ALA A 169 -38.25 -19.11 17.19
N ALA A 170 -38.19 -18.48 16.01
CA ALA A 170 -39.37 -18.21 15.19
C ALA A 170 -40.00 -19.51 14.66
N ALA A 171 -39.19 -20.51 14.30
CA ALA A 171 -39.67 -21.83 13.87
C ALA A 171 -40.44 -22.54 15.00
N GLU A 172 -39.91 -22.50 16.23
CA GLU A 172 -40.60 -23.09 17.38
C GLU A 172 -41.91 -22.35 17.70
N ARG A 173 -41.92 -21.01 17.59
CA ARG A 173 -43.15 -20.21 17.75
C ARG A 173 -44.21 -20.57 16.70
N LEU A 174 -43.81 -20.72 15.44
CA LEU A 174 -44.72 -21.17 14.37
C LEU A 174 -45.32 -22.54 14.70
N LYS A 175 -44.49 -23.51 15.09
CA LYS A 175 -44.94 -24.85 15.48
C LYS A 175 -45.93 -24.83 16.66
N GLN A 176 -45.71 -23.96 17.64
CA GLN A 176 -46.64 -23.77 18.77
C GLN A 176 -48.00 -23.25 18.31
N GLN A 177 -48.03 -22.26 17.40
CA GLN A 177 -49.29 -21.74 16.86
C GLN A 177 -50.02 -22.76 15.98
N GLU A 178 -49.30 -23.51 15.14
CA GLU A 178 -49.87 -24.60 14.34
C GLU A 178 -50.51 -25.67 15.23
N THR A 179 -49.84 -26.04 16.33
CA THR A 179 -50.36 -27.02 17.30
C THR A 179 -51.59 -26.49 18.03
N ALA A 180 -51.58 -25.21 18.43
CA ALA A 180 -52.73 -24.57 19.09
C ALA A 180 -53.95 -24.50 18.16
N LEU A 181 -53.75 -24.18 16.88
CA LEU A 181 -54.80 -24.20 15.87
C LEU A 181 -55.36 -25.61 15.66
N HIS A 182 -54.49 -26.63 15.56
CA HIS A 182 -54.90 -28.04 15.42
C HIS A 182 -55.75 -28.51 16.61
N ASN A 183 -55.43 -28.04 17.82
CA ASN A 183 -56.17 -28.36 19.04
C ASN A 183 -57.42 -27.46 19.24
N GLY A 184 -57.74 -26.57 18.30
CA GLY A 184 -58.90 -25.66 18.36
C GLY A 184 -58.77 -24.49 19.35
N LEU A 185 -57.56 -24.24 19.87
CA LEU A 185 -57.25 -23.16 20.82
C LEU A 185 -56.64 -21.92 20.16
N GLY A 186 -56.37 -21.97 18.86
CA GLY A 186 -55.71 -20.91 18.08
C GLY A 186 -56.56 -20.39 16.91
N THR A 187 -56.08 -19.33 16.26
CA THR A 187 -56.69 -18.74 15.06
C THR A 187 -55.79 -18.91 13.84
N VAL A 188 -56.38 -18.99 12.65
CA VAL A 188 -55.62 -19.03 11.39
C VAL A 188 -54.72 -17.80 11.25
N THR A 189 -55.23 -16.63 11.66
CA THR A 189 -54.47 -15.37 11.67
C THR A 189 -53.19 -15.45 12.51
N ALA A 190 -53.21 -16.13 13.67
CA ALA A 190 -52.02 -16.27 14.51
C ALA A 190 -50.95 -17.18 13.88
N VAL A 191 -51.36 -18.19 13.11
CA VAL A 191 -50.44 -19.03 12.33
C VAL A 191 -49.84 -18.23 11.17
N ASP A 192 -50.66 -17.47 10.44
CA ASP A 192 -50.19 -16.63 9.34
C ASP A 192 -49.20 -15.54 9.82
N GLU A 193 -49.46 -14.93 10.98
CA GLU A 193 -48.54 -13.97 11.61
C GLU A 193 -47.21 -14.64 12.01
N ALA A 194 -47.26 -15.78 12.69
CA ALA A 194 -46.05 -16.53 13.05
C ALA A 194 -45.27 -17.02 11.82
N ARG A 195 -45.96 -17.33 10.72
CA ARG A 195 -45.34 -17.71 9.44
C ARG A 195 -44.62 -16.53 8.81
N ALA A 196 -45.25 -15.36 8.79
CA ALA A 196 -44.62 -14.13 8.32
C ALA A 196 -43.37 -13.79 9.13
N ASP A 197 -43.43 -13.87 10.47
CA ASP A 197 -42.28 -13.64 11.36
C ASP A 197 -41.11 -14.62 11.07
N PHE A 198 -41.42 -15.89 10.84
CA PHE A 198 -40.41 -16.89 10.46
C PHE A 198 -39.77 -16.57 9.10
N ASP A 199 -40.57 -16.17 8.11
CA ASP A 199 -40.07 -15.77 6.79
C ASP A 199 -39.19 -14.51 6.87
N VAL A 200 -39.55 -13.53 7.70
CA VAL A 200 -38.72 -12.35 8.01
C VAL A 200 -37.40 -12.76 8.66
N ALA A 201 -37.42 -13.63 9.67
CA ALA A 201 -36.20 -14.11 10.32
C ALA A 201 -35.26 -14.83 9.34
N ARG A 202 -35.81 -15.60 8.38
CA ARG A 202 -35.02 -16.26 7.32
C ARG A 202 -34.40 -15.25 6.36
N ALA A 203 -35.13 -14.18 6.03
CA ALA A 203 -34.59 -13.09 5.23
C ALA A 203 -33.44 -12.37 5.97
N GLU A 204 -33.61 -12.06 7.26
CA GLU A 204 -32.56 -11.47 8.12
C GLU A 204 -31.29 -12.36 8.17
N GLN A 205 -31.46 -13.68 8.30
CA GLN A 205 -30.33 -14.63 8.26
C GLN A 205 -29.56 -14.56 6.94
N THR A 206 -30.27 -14.42 5.82
CA THR A 206 -29.64 -14.31 4.50
C THR A 206 -28.82 -13.02 4.41
N THR A 207 -29.38 -11.90 4.88
CA THR A 207 -28.66 -10.61 4.96
C THR A 207 -27.42 -10.70 5.86
N ALA A 208 -27.52 -11.36 7.02
CA ALA A 208 -26.39 -11.57 7.92
C ALA A 208 -25.26 -12.40 7.28
N ARG A 209 -25.61 -13.44 6.52
CA ARG A 209 -24.61 -14.24 5.76
C ARG A 209 -23.92 -13.40 4.68
N ASN A 210 -24.67 -12.61 3.93
CA ASN A 210 -24.10 -11.72 2.92
C ASN A 210 -23.14 -10.69 3.55
N ALA A 211 -23.50 -10.15 4.72
CA ALA A 211 -22.62 -9.25 5.47
C ALA A 211 -21.32 -9.95 5.92
N LEU A 212 -21.39 -11.20 6.39
CA LEU A 212 -20.22 -12.00 6.72
C LEU A 212 -19.31 -12.21 5.50
N ASP A 213 -19.88 -12.57 4.35
CA ASP A 213 -19.10 -12.79 3.13
C ASP A 213 -18.45 -11.50 2.62
N LEU A 214 -19.12 -10.35 2.75
CA LEU A 214 -18.52 -9.05 2.45
C LEU A 214 -17.28 -8.77 3.33
N GLN A 215 -17.36 -9.02 4.64
CA GLN A 215 -16.22 -8.82 5.54
C GLN A 215 -15.07 -9.80 5.26
N ARG A 216 -15.37 -11.03 4.82
CA ARG A 216 -14.36 -12.00 4.38
C ARG A 216 -13.61 -11.49 3.15
N TYR A 217 -14.32 -10.98 2.15
CA TYR A 217 -13.69 -10.40 0.96
C TYR A 217 -12.83 -9.17 1.29
N GLU A 218 -13.26 -8.35 2.25
CA GLU A 218 -12.47 -7.19 2.66
C GLU A 218 -11.17 -7.59 3.39
N LEU A 219 -11.22 -8.63 4.23
CA LEU A 219 -10.02 -9.19 4.86
C LEU A 219 -9.09 -9.83 3.83
N GLU A 220 -9.63 -10.57 2.86
CA GLU A 220 -8.87 -11.15 1.76
C GLU A 220 -8.20 -10.06 0.91
N ARG A 221 -8.92 -8.96 0.62
CA ARG A 221 -8.38 -7.81 -0.12
C ARG A 221 -7.17 -7.19 0.58
N LEU A 222 -7.18 -7.12 1.91
CA LEU A 222 -6.09 -6.56 2.71
C LEU A 222 -4.92 -7.53 2.92
N THR A 223 -5.20 -8.81 3.16
CA THR A 223 -4.19 -9.80 3.60
C THR A 223 -3.70 -10.73 2.48
N GLY A 224 -4.48 -10.87 1.41
CA GLY A 224 -4.25 -11.85 0.35
C GLY A 224 -4.56 -13.30 0.75
N ILE A 225 -5.19 -13.50 1.92
CA ILE A 225 -5.54 -14.84 2.43
C ILE A 225 -7.01 -15.11 2.10
N ALA A 226 -7.24 -16.04 1.17
CA ALA A 226 -8.57 -16.52 0.87
C ALA A 226 -9.14 -17.35 2.03
N ALA A 227 -10.44 -17.23 2.27
CA ALA A 227 -11.19 -18.02 3.25
C ALA A 227 -10.59 -18.02 4.68
N ALA A 228 -10.02 -16.89 5.12
CA ALA A 228 -9.48 -16.75 6.46
C ALA A 228 -10.57 -16.92 7.54
N GLU A 229 -10.34 -17.83 8.49
CA GLU A 229 -11.15 -17.93 9.69
C GLU A 229 -10.44 -17.22 10.85
N PRO A 230 -10.99 -16.13 11.39
CA PRO A 230 -10.38 -15.40 12.50
C PRO A 230 -10.41 -16.24 13.79
N ALA A 231 -9.42 -16.03 14.64
CA ALA A 231 -9.45 -16.57 16.00
C ALA A 231 -10.60 -15.92 16.80
N ALA A 232 -11.45 -16.75 17.39
CA ALA A 232 -12.58 -16.29 18.19
C ALA A 232 -12.10 -15.48 19.40
N LEU A 233 -12.87 -14.45 19.77
CA LEU A 233 -12.56 -13.62 20.93
C LEU A 233 -12.98 -14.34 22.22
N SER A 234 -12.05 -14.48 23.17
CA SER A 234 -12.35 -14.95 24.53
C SER A 234 -13.07 -13.85 25.32
N VAL A 235 -14.40 -13.92 25.35
CA VAL A 235 -15.24 -12.91 26.03
C VAL A 235 -15.22 -13.06 27.55
N GLU A 236 -14.93 -14.26 28.06
CA GLU A 236 -14.97 -14.59 29.49
C GLU A 236 -13.89 -13.84 30.30
N ASP A 237 -12.76 -13.52 29.68
CA ASP A 237 -11.62 -12.84 30.32
C ASP A 237 -11.52 -11.35 29.96
N PHE A 238 -12.48 -10.80 29.19
CA PHE A 238 -12.39 -9.42 28.72
C PHE A 238 -12.87 -8.42 29.77
N THR A 239 -11.95 -7.62 30.30
CA THR A 239 -12.27 -6.45 31.13
C THR A 239 -11.93 -5.16 30.37
N PRO A 240 -12.91 -4.29 30.07
CA PRO A 240 -12.65 -2.99 29.46
C PRO A 240 -11.69 -2.17 30.30
N LYS A 241 -10.54 -1.78 29.73
CA LYS A 241 -9.59 -0.89 30.39
C LYS A 241 -9.93 0.55 30.04
N SER A 242 -9.81 1.45 31.02
CA SER A 242 -9.89 2.88 30.73
C SER A 242 -8.73 3.32 29.82
N PRO A 243 -8.96 4.28 28.93
CA PRO A 243 -7.88 4.90 28.16
C PRO A 243 -6.78 5.42 29.09
N ASN A 244 -5.53 5.26 28.66
CA ASN A 244 -4.35 5.80 29.34
C ASN A 244 -3.49 6.53 28.31
N PRO A 245 -3.26 7.85 28.41
CA PRO A 245 -3.74 8.78 29.45
C PRO A 245 -5.27 8.95 29.52
N LYS A 246 -5.82 9.27 30.69
CA LYS A 246 -7.24 9.63 30.84
C LYS A 246 -7.56 11.05 30.36
N ASP A 247 -6.58 11.93 30.41
CA ASP A 247 -6.70 13.35 30.12
C ASP A 247 -6.49 13.65 28.62
N ILE A 248 -7.29 14.57 28.08
CA ILE A 248 -7.28 14.92 26.66
C ILE A 248 -6.05 15.76 26.29
N GLU A 249 -5.57 16.63 27.18
CA GLU A 249 -4.41 17.50 26.93
C GLU A 249 -3.14 16.68 26.75
N SER A 250 -3.03 15.56 27.48
CA SER A 250 -1.96 14.58 27.32
C SER A 250 -1.95 13.96 25.91
N TRP A 251 -3.13 13.66 25.34
CA TRP A 251 -3.25 13.15 23.97
C TRP A 251 -2.97 14.22 22.92
N ILE A 252 -3.39 15.46 23.15
CA ILE A 252 -3.08 16.60 22.27
C ILE A 252 -1.56 16.82 22.22
N SER A 253 -0.91 16.82 23.38
CA SER A 253 0.55 16.99 23.48
C SER A 253 1.28 15.88 22.74
N LEU A 254 0.87 14.63 22.93
CA LEU A 254 1.43 13.48 22.21
C LEU A 254 1.20 13.59 20.70
N ALA A 255 0.01 14.01 20.27
CA ALA A 255 -0.29 14.20 18.85
C ALA A 255 0.57 15.31 18.23
N LEU A 256 0.78 16.44 18.93
CA LEU A 256 1.64 17.52 18.45
C LEU A 256 3.11 17.10 18.27
N GLU A 257 3.57 16.14 19.06
CA GLU A 257 4.94 15.62 19.04
C GLU A 257 5.14 14.49 18.01
N GLU A 258 4.24 13.51 18.00
CA GLU A 258 4.43 12.23 17.29
C GLU A 258 3.57 12.09 16.02
N SER A 259 2.63 13.00 15.74
CA SER A 259 1.76 12.88 14.56
C SER A 259 2.57 12.97 13.25
N PRO A 260 2.50 11.94 12.38
CA PRO A 260 3.13 11.99 11.07
C PRO A 260 2.55 13.09 10.17
N ASP A 261 1.27 13.45 10.31
CA ASP A 261 0.66 14.53 9.54
C ASP A 261 1.27 15.89 9.87
N ILE A 262 1.54 16.15 11.16
CA ILE A 262 2.23 17.35 11.61
C ILE A 262 3.69 17.34 11.13
N GLY A 263 4.34 16.18 11.18
CA GLY A 263 5.67 15.97 10.61
C GLY A 263 5.71 16.33 9.12
N ALA A 264 4.77 15.81 8.33
CA ALA A 264 4.65 16.08 6.90
C ALA A 264 4.35 17.57 6.62
N ALA A 265 3.48 18.20 7.41
CA ALA A 265 3.18 19.63 7.30
C ALA A 265 4.41 20.50 7.62
N ARG A 266 5.23 20.12 8.62
CA ARG A 266 6.49 20.80 8.94
C ARG A 266 7.47 20.73 7.77
N GLN A 267 7.59 19.59 7.10
CA GLN A 267 8.41 19.44 5.90
C GLN A 267 7.84 20.22 4.70
N ALA A 268 6.51 20.28 4.55
CA ALA A 268 5.86 21.11 3.53
C ALA A 268 6.22 22.60 3.67
N MET A 269 6.29 23.11 4.90
CA MET A 269 6.76 24.46 5.18
C MET A 269 8.23 24.63 4.78
N GLU A 270 9.09 23.64 5.05
CA GLU A 270 10.50 23.70 4.66
C GLU A 270 10.67 23.69 3.13
N ILE A 271 9.89 22.87 2.42
CA ILE A 271 9.83 22.88 0.95
C ILE A 271 9.48 24.29 0.44
N ALA A 272 8.43 24.91 0.98
CA ALA A 272 8.03 26.26 0.58
C ALA A 272 9.14 27.29 0.85
N ARG A 273 9.88 27.17 1.96
CA ARG A 273 11.02 28.05 2.27
C ARG A 273 12.17 27.89 1.26
N GLN A 274 12.49 26.67 0.87
CA GLN A 274 13.53 26.42 -0.15
C GLN A 274 13.11 26.96 -1.52
N GLU A 275 11.81 26.96 -1.82
CA GLU A 275 11.25 27.49 -3.06
C GLU A 275 11.37 29.02 -3.15
N LEU A 276 11.13 29.70 -2.03
CA LEU A 276 11.36 31.14 -1.92
C LEU A 276 12.85 31.49 -2.07
N LYS A 277 13.75 30.70 -1.46
CA LYS A 277 15.21 30.88 -1.62
C LYS A 277 15.62 30.68 -3.08
N LYS A 278 15.11 29.65 -3.74
CA LYS A 278 15.37 29.37 -5.16
C LYS A 278 14.93 30.50 -6.09
N THR A 279 13.75 31.10 -5.81
CA THR A 279 13.17 32.15 -6.65
C THR A 279 13.79 33.53 -6.37
N GLY A 280 14.63 33.67 -5.33
CA GLY A 280 15.31 34.92 -5.03
C GLY A 280 14.40 36.04 -4.50
N LEU A 281 13.16 35.72 -4.10
CA LEU A 281 12.14 36.68 -3.65
C LEU A 281 12.47 37.40 -2.33
N ARG A 282 13.70 37.28 -1.83
CA ARG A 282 14.17 37.96 -0.62
C ARG A 282 14.62 39.41 -0.86
N ASN A 283 14.75 39.84 -2.13
CA ASN A 283 15.27 41.17 -2.51
C ASN A 283 14.22 42.16 -3.05
N ILE A 284 12.90 41.88 -2.99
CA ILE A 284 11.86 42.77 -3.54
C ILE A 284 11.01 43.47 -2.45
N LEU A 285 11.31 43.23 -1.15
CA LEU A 285 10.53 43.80 -0.03
C LEU A 285 11.39 44.51 1.04
N LEU A 286 12.48 45.18 0.62
CA LEU A 286 13.19 46.19 1.41
C LEU A 286 13.51 47.38 0.52
#